data_AF-A0A7C0XAQ9-F1
#
_entry.id   AF-A0A7C0XAQ9-F1
#
_cell.length_a   1.000
_cell.length_b   1.000
_cell.length_c   1.000
_cell.angle_alpha   90.00
_cell.angle_beta   90.00
_cell.angle_gamma   90.00
#
_symmetry.space_group_name_H-M   'P 1'
#
loop_
_entity.id
_entity.type
_entity.pdbx_description
1 polymer ?
#
loop_
_entity_poly.entity_id
_entity_poly.type
_entity_poly.pdbx_seq_one_letter_code
_entity_poly.pdbx_strand_id
1 'polypeptide(L)'
;MSEWKKEAQGLGTFSILMGIFILIALQRAHFKLFISMGLAVLSIVFLQIFKSGFDLKNLVDPILIFLEDSKFYEIVFMIYLIYVLGEMMKNSGATERLKETIKKLFEDPKLPVGFIPMIIGLMPMPGGAMFTAPIVKPMGEIAKM
;
A
#
# COMPACT_ATOMS: atom_id res chain seq x y z
N MET A 1 31.34 -37.38 11.02
CA MET A 1 31.30 -35.90 11.10
C MET A 1 29.88 -35.40 10.76
N SER A 2 28.86 -35.92 11.45
CA SER A 2 27.46 -35.93 10.97
C SER A 2 26.40 -35.64 12.05
N GLU A 3 26.78 -35.48 13.31
CA GLU A 3 25.84 -35.42 14.44
C GLU A 3 25.44 -33.96 14.79
N TRP A 4 26.39 -33.02 14.76
CA TRP A 4 26.17 -31.61 15.13
C TRP A 4 25.28 -30.81 14.16
N LYS A 5 25.12 -31.27 12.91
CA LYS A 5 24.31 -30.56 11.88
C LYS A 5 22.81 -30.86 12.01
N LYS A 6 22.44 -32.02 12.57
CA LYS A 6 21.04 -32.43 12.79
C LYS A 6 20.40 -31.68 13.95
N GLU A 7 21.16 -31.39 15.00
CA GLU A 7 20.71 -30.66 16.18
C GLU A 7 20.45 -29.17 15.87
N ALA A 8 21.34 -28.54 15.09
CA ALA A 8 21.16 -27.16 14.61
C ALA A 8 20.01 -27.01 13.60
N GLN A 9 19.73 -28.04 12.77
CA GLN A 9 18.57 -28.05 11.87
C GLN A 9 17.24 -28.15 12.62
N GLY A 10 17.20 -28.89 13.73
CA GLY A 10 16.01 -28.99 14.60
C GLY A 10 15.65 -27.66 15.25
N LEU A 11 16.66 -26.94 15.76
CA LEU A 11 16.49 -25.63 16.39
C LEU A 11 16.02 -24.55 15.40
N GLY A 12 16.57 -24.52 14.18
CA GLY A 12 16.15 -23.58 13.14
C GLY A 12 14.71 -23.84 12.66
N THR A 13 14.35 -25.11 12.44
CA THR A 13 13.00 -25.50 12.02
C THR A 13 11.97 -25.20 13.10
N PHE A 14 12.32 -25.41 14.38
CA PHE A 14 11.45 -25.08 15.51
C PHE A 14 11.21 -23.57 15.65
N SER A 15 12.24 -22.75 15.44
CA SER A 15 12.12 -21.29 15.44
C SER A 15 11.20 -20.77 14.33
N ILE A 16 11.28 -21.36 13.13
CA ILE A 16 10.43 -21.00 11.99
C ILE A 16 8.97 -21.39 12.27
N LEU A 17 8.72 -22.58 12.81
CA LEU A 17 7.38 -23.04 13.18
C LEU A 17 6.76 -22.17 14.29
N MET A 18 7.55 -21.78 15.29
CA MET A 18 7.12 -20.89 16.35
C MET A 18 6.82 -19.48 15.84
N GLY A 19 7.65 -18.96 14.92
CA GLY A 19 7.40 -17.68 14.25
C GLY A 19 6.11 -17.68 13.43
N ILE A 20 5.87 -18.74 12.63
CA ILE A 20 4.63 -18.91 11.87
C ILE A 20 3.42 -19.01 12.81
N PHE A 21 3.54 -19.75 13.91
CA PHE A 21 2.46 -19.86 14.90
C PHE A 21 2.12 -18.51 15.54
N ILE A 22 3.14 -17.72 15.90
CA ILE A 22 2.99 -16.37 16.44
C ILE A 22 2.38 -15.41 15.41
N LEU A 23 2.82 -15.46 14.16
CA LEU A 23 2.24 -14.65 13.08
C LEU A 23 0.76 -14.99 12.84
N ILE A 24 0.42 -16.27 12.80
CA ILE A 24 -0.98 -16.73 12.65
C ILE A 24 -1.82 -16.27 13.85
N ALA A 25 -1.30 -16.37 15.08
CA ALA A 25 -1.99 -15.93 16.29
C ALA A 25 -2.25 -14.40 16.29
N LEU A 26 -1.23 -13.60 15.93
CA LEU A 26 -1.34 -12.15 15.76
C LEU A 26 -2.35 -11.77 14.68
N GLN A 27 -2.30 -12.45 13.54
CA GLN A 27 -3.21 -12.16 12.42
C GLN A 27 -4.66 -12.53 12.76
N ARG A 28 -4.89 -13.63 13.50
CA ARG A 28 -6.24 -14.02 13.95
C ARG A 28 -6.83 -13.02 14.96
N ALA A 29 -6.00 -12.38 15.77
CA ALA A 29 -6.43 -11.31 16.68
C ALA A 29 -6.86 -10.06 15.90
N HIS A 30 -6.07 -9.64 14.90
CA HIS A 30 -6.42 -8.50 14.03
C HIS A 30 -7.65 -8.77 13.15
N PHE A 31 -7.85 -10.02 12.72
CA PHE A 31 -9.00 -10.41 11.90
C PHE A 31 -10.32 -10.38 12.69
N LYS A 32 -10.30 -10.75 13.98
CA LYS A 32 -11.47 -10.62 14.86
C LYS A 32 -11.89 -9.16 15.06
N LEU A 33 -10.91 -8.25 15.18
CA LEU A 33 -11.17 -6.80 15.24
C LEU A 33 -11.75 -6.27 13.93
N PHE A 34 -11.24 -6.74 12.80
CA PHE A 34 -11.76 -6.34 11.49
C PHE A 34 -13.21 -6.80 11.29
N ILE A 35 -13.52 -8.04 11.68
CA ILE A 35 -14.89 -8.58 11.64
C ILE A 35 -15.81 -7.82 12.62
N SER A 36 -15.36 -7.53 13.84
CA SER A 36 -16.19 -6.84 14.84
C SER A 36 -16.48 -5.39 14.45
N MET A 37 -15.49 -4.68 13.90
CA MET A 37 -15.69 -3.33 13.35
C MET A 37 -16.63 -3.35 12.14
N GLY A 38 -16.46 -4.32 11.23
CA GLY A 38 -17.34 -4.51 10.08
C GLY A 38 -18.79 -4.78 10.48
N LEU A 39 -19.01 -5.69 11.44
CA LEU A 39 -20.34 -5.98 11.97
C LEU A 39 -20.94 -4.78 12.71
N ALA A 40 -20.14 -4.00 13.45
CA ALA A 40 -20.59 -2.82 14.15
C ALA A 40 -21.05 -1.71 13.18
N VAL A 41 -20.29 -1.47 12.10
CA VAL A 41 -20.70 -0.50 11.07
C VAL A 41 -21.98 -0.96 10.37
N LEU A 42 -22.06 -2.24 10.00
CA LEU A 42 -23.27 -2.79 9.38
C LEU A 42 -24.49 -2.73 10.31
N SER A 43 -24.33 -2.98 11.60
CA SER A 43 -25.44 -2.90 12.56
C SER A 43 -25.92 -1.47 12.77
N ILE A 44 -25.02 -0.49 12.80
CA ILE A 44 -25.36 0.94 12.86
C ILE A 44 -26.13 1.35 11.60
N VAL A 45 -25.64 1.00 10.41
CA VAL A 45 -26.32 1.29 9.14
C VAL A 45 -27.70 0.63 9.10
N PHE A 46 -27.80 -0.63 9.53
CA PHE A 46 -29.07 -1.37 9.57
C PHE A 46 -30.07 -0.75 10.55
N LEU A 47 -29.63 -0.37 11.76
CA LEU A 47 -30.46 0.34 12.75
C LEU A 47 -30.93 1.70 12.22
N GLN A 48 -30.08 2.41 11.47
CA GLN A 48 -30.41 3.71 10.91
C GLN A 48 -31.45 3.60 9.79
N ILE A 49 -31.33 2.59 8.93
CA ILE A 49 -32.34 2.28 7.91
C ILE A 49 -33.68 1.90 8.55
N PHE A 50 -33.66 1.11 9.62
CA PHE A 50 -34.88 0.65 10.29
C PHE A 50 -35.60 1.77 11.08
N LYS A 51 -34.84 2.71 11.67
CA LYS A 51 -35.42 3.85 12.42
C LYS A 51 -35.96 4.96 11.53
N SER A 52 -35.24 5.32 10.47
CA SER A 52 -35.61 6.49 9.64
C SER A 52 -36.51 6.15 8.45
N GLY A 53 -36.70 4.86 8.15
CA GLY A 53 -37.28 4.43 6.87
C GLY A 53 -36.31 4.68 5.71
N PHE A 54 -36.38 3.86 4.66
CA PHE A 54 -35.52 4.00 3.49
C PHE A 54 -36.02 5.15 2.61
N ASP A 55 -35.68 6.38 2.97
CA ASP A 55 -35.93 7.54 2.10
C ASP A 55 -34.69 7.81 1.25
N LEU A 56 -34.83 7.58 -0.06
CA LEU A 56 -33.76 7.75 -1.05
C LEU A 56 -33.24 9.20 -1.09
N LYS A 57 -34.02 10.17 -0.61
CA LYS A 57 -33.63 11.58 -0.52
C LYS A 57 -32.51 11.80 0.50
N ASN A 58 -32.51 11.07 1.61
CA ASN A 58 -31.47 11.14 2.65
C ASN A 58 -30.11 10.60 2.18
N LEU A 59 -30.05 9.96 0.99
CA LEU A 59 -28.78 9.57 0.37
C LEU A 59 -28.16 10.69 -0.46
N VAL A 60 -28.96 11.66 -0.91
CA VAL A 60 -28.51 12.76 -1.78
C VAL A 60 -27.87 13.88 -0.96
N ASP A 61 -28.43 14.20 0.21
CA ASP A 61 -27.92 15.28 1.06
C ASP A 61 -26.46 15.09 1.49
N PRO A 62 -26.02 13.89 1.93
CA PRO A 62 -24.61 13.65 2.24
C PRO A 62 -23.71 13.87 1.03
N ILE A 63 -24.14 13.44 -0.16
CA ILE A 63 -23.36 13.58 -1.40
C ILE A 63 -23.19 15.05 -1.76
N LEU A 64 -24.23 15.86 -1.62
CA LEU A 64 -24.16 17.30 -1.86
C LEU A 64 -23.23 17.99 -0.86
N ILE A 65 -23.32 17.62 0.43
CA ILE A 65 -22.43 18.14 1.47
C ILE A 65 -20.96 17.76 1.18
N PHE A 66 -20.70 16.54 0.70
CA PHE A 66 -19.37 16.11 0.28
C PHE A 66 -18.82 16.91 -0.91
N LEU A 67 -19.69 17.28 -1.86
CA LEU A 67 -19.32 18.10 -3.02
C LEU A 67 -19.12 19.58 -2.67
N GLU A 68 -19.68 20.06 -1.57
CA GLU A 68 -19.50 21.45 -1.12
C GLU A 68 -18.28 21.61 -0.19
N ASP A 69 -17.70 20.51 0.30
CA ASP A 69 -16.52 20.54 1.16
C ASP A 69 -15.28 21.05 0.39
N SER A 70 -14.70 22.16 0.86
CA SER A 70 -13.47 22.73 0.30
C SER A 70 -12.30 21.73 0.29
N LYS A 71 -12.25 20.80 1.24
CA LYS A 71 -11.18 19.78 1.30
C LYS A 71 -11.24 18.79 0.15
N PHE A 72 -12.44 18.50 -0.35
CA PHE A 72 -12.61 17.62 -1.51
C PHE A 72 -11.89 18.20 -2.72
N TYR A 73 -12.12 19.49 -3.01
CA TYR A 73 -11.48 20.19 -4.11
C TYR A 73 -9.96 20.32 -3.93
N GLU A 74 -9.49 20.56 -2.70
CA GLU A 74 -8.07 20.64 -2.40
C GLU A 74 -7.33 19.33 -2.76
N ILE A 75 -7.89 18.19 -2.35
CA ILE A 75 -7.32 16.86 -2.66
C ILE A 75 -7.40 16.57 -4.15
N VAL A 76 -8.54 16.83 -4.79
CA VAL A 76 -8.72 16.61 -6.23
C VAL A 76 -7.70 17.44 -7.03
N PHE A 77 -7.54 18.72 -6.68
CA PHE A 77 -6.61 19.61 -7.33
C PHE A 77 -5.14 19.20 -7.09
N MET A 78 -4.80 18.79 -5.87
CA MET A 78 -3.48 18.25 -5.55
C MET A 78 -3.15 17.02 -6.40
N ILE A 79 -4.07 16.05 -6.49
CA ILE A 79 -3.88 14.85 -7.32
C ILE A 79 -3.73 15.23 -8.79
N TYR A 80 -4.55 16.16 -9.28
CA TYR A 80 -4.44 16.67 -10.65
C TYR A 80 -3.07 17.29 -10.93
N LEU A 81 -2.57 18.16 -10.03
CA LEU A 81 -1.25 18.77 -10.17
C LEU A 81 -0.11 17.74 -10.14
N ILE A 82 -0.19 16.74 -9.26
CA ILE A 82 0.80 15.65 -9.20
C ILE A 82 0.78 14.86 -10.52
N TYR A 83 -0.39 14.63 -11.09
CA TYR A 83 -0.53 13.94 -12.37
C TYR A 83 0.09 14.73 -13.53
N VAL A 84 -0.24 16.03 -13.61
CA VAL A 84 0.36 16.95 -14.60
C VAL A 84 1.88 16.98 -14.46
N LEU A 85 2.39 17.10 -13.23
CA LEU A 85 3.83 17.06 -12.96
C LEU A 85 4.45 15.73 -13.42
N GLY A 86 3.82 14.60 -13.11
CA GLY A 86 4.28 13.28 -13.54
C GLY A 86 4.37 13.16 -15.06
N GLU A 87 3.36 13.67 -15.78
CA GLU A 87 3.36 13.66 -17.25
C GLU A 87 4.41 14.62 -17.83
N MET A 88 4.60 15.79 -17.22
CA MET A 88 5.68 16.71 -17.58
C MET A 88 7.08 16.09 -17.38
N MET A 89 7.29 15.37 -16.29
CA MET A 89 8.55 14.65 -16.02
C MET A 89 8.81 13.53 -17.03
N LYS A 90 7.74 12.86 -17.47
CA LYS A 90 7.82 11.83 -18.50
C LYS A 90 8.14 12.42 -19.87
N ASN A 91 7.43 13.48 -20.27
CA ASN A 91 7.62 14.14 -21.57
C ASN A 91 8.95 14.89 -21.68
N SER A 92 9.48 15.43 -20.58
CA SER A 92 10.80 16.07 -20.54
C SER A 92 11.96 15.06 -20.50
N GLY A 93 11.69 13.76 -20.41
CA GLY A 93 12.72 12.72 -20.25
C GLY A 93 13.39 12.71 -18.87
N ALA A 94 12.91 13.51 -17.91
CA ALA A 94 13.45 13.55 -16.56
C ALA A 94 13.31 12.19 -15.85
N THR A 95 12.19 11.50 -16.06
CA THR A 95 11.98 10.13 -15.53
C THR A 95 13.00 9.14 -16.07
N GLU A 96 13.37 9.24 -17.35
CA GLU A 96 14.36 8.35 -17.97
C GLU A 96 15.77 8.64 -17.44
N ARG A 97 16.15 9.91 -17.34
CA ARG A 97 17.43 10.33 -16.73
C ARG A 97 17.55 9.91 -15.27
N LEU A 98 16.46 10.01 -14.51
CA LEU A 98 16.42 9.55 -13.12
C LEU A 98 16.66 8.03 -13.04
N LYS A 99 16.02 7.25 -13.92
CA LYS A 99 16.23 5.79 -14.01
C LYS A 99 17.69 5.46 -14.33
N GLU A 100 18.28 6.10 -15.32
CA GLU A 100 19.69 5.88 -15.69
C GLU A 100 20.65 6.25 -14.55
N THR A 101 20.37 7.34 -13.83
CA THR A 101 21.20 7.79 -12.71
C THR A 101 21.12 6.82 -11.55
N ILE A 102 19.93 6.31 -11.22
CA ILE A 102 19.75 5.27 -10.20
C ILE A 102 20.49 3.99 -10.60
N LYS A 103 20.40 3.57 -11.86
CA LYS A 103 21.14 2.41 -12.36
C LYS A 103 22.66 2.58 -12.28
N LYS A 104 23.18 3.80 -12.45
CA LYS A 104 24.61 4.10 -12.28
C LYS A 104 25.03 4.19 -10.81
N LEU A 105 24.13 4.58 -9.92
CA LEU A 105 24.39 4.72 -8.49
C LEU A 105 24.50 3.36 -7.78
N PHE A 106 23.77 2.35 -8.24
CA PHE A 106 23.81 0.99 -7.70
C PHE A 106 24.50 0.04 -8.69
N GLU A 107 25.62 -0.55 -8.30
CA GLU A 107 26.34 -1.54 -9.11
C GLU A 107 25.52 -2.82 -9.35
N ASP A 108 24.70 -3.22 -8.37
CA ASP A 108 23.79 -4.37 -8.50
C ASP A 108 22.37 -3.91 -8.90
N PRO A 109 21.83 -4.36 -10.06
CA PRO A 109 20.49 -4.01 -10.50
C PRO A 109 19.35 -4.47 -9.57
N LYS A 110 19.62 -5.34 -8.59
CA LYS A 110 18.64 -5.80 -7.60
C LYS A 110 18.44 -4.83 -6.44
N LEU A 111 19.44 -3.99 -6.13
CA LEU A 111 19.38 -3.04 -5.02
C LEU A 111 18.32 -1.93 -5.20
N PRO A 112 18.22 -1.28 -6.38
CA PRO A 112 17.18 -0.27 -6.63
C PRO A 112 15.75 -0.79 -6.44
N VAL A 113 15.51 -2.06 -6.77
CA VAL A 113 14.18 -2.69 -6.74
C VAL A 113 13.59 -2.72 -5.33
N GLY A 114 14.43 -2.86 -4.31
CA GLY A 114 14.01 -2.80 -2.90
C GLY A 114 14.16 -1.41 -2.28
N PHE A 115 15.23 -0.71 -2.62
CA PHE A 115 15.62 0.53 -1.93
C PHE A 115 14.78 1.75 -2.34
N ILE A 116 14.46 1.87 -3.64
CA ILE A 116 13.64 2.97 -4.17
C ILE A 116 12.22 2.97 -3.57
N PRO A 117 11.47 1.84 -3.55
CA PRO A 117 10.17 1.81 -2.90
C PRO A 117 10.24 2.04 -1.39
N MET A 118 11.34 1.67 -0.73
CA MET A 118 11.53 1.95 0.70
C MET A 118 11.61 3.46 0.97
N ILE A 119 12.40 4.21 0.21
CA ILE A 119 12.51 5.67 0.37
C ILE A 119 11.20 6.36 -0.03
N ILE A 120 10.63 6.00 -1.18
CA ILE A 120 9.40 6.63 -1.65
C ILE A 120 8.21 6.28 -0.73
N GLY A 121 8.19 5.09 -0.15
CA GLY A 121 7.18 4.65 0.81
C GLY A 121 7.24 5.39 2.16
N LEU A 122 8.36 6.07 2.47
CA LEU A 122 8.46 6.94 3.65
C LEU A 122 7.90 8.34 3.41
N MET A 123 7.54 8.70 2.16
CA MET A 123 6.88 9.99 1.88
C MET A 123 5.38 9.90 2.19
N PRO A 124 4.82 10.84 2.98
CA PRO A 124 3.39 10.90 3.25
C PRO A 124 2.66 11.49 2.04
N MET A 125 2.51 10.69 0.98
CA MET A 125 1.72 11.05 -0.21
C MET A 125 0.63 10.01 -0.50
N PRO A 126 -0.61 10.44 -0.80
CA PRO A 126 -1.64 9.56 -1.32
C PRO A 126 -1.25 9.14 -2.74
N GLY A 127 -0.56 8.01 -2.88
CA GLY A 127 -0.07 7.55 -4.19
C GLY A 127 1.16 6.64 -4.20
N GLY A 128 1.67 6.23 -3.03
CA GLY A 128 2.92 5.45 -2.91
C GLY A 128 3.06 4.29 -3.90
N ALA A 129 1.99 3.52 -4.18
CA ALA A 129 2.03 2.42 -5.15
C ALA A 129 1.87 2.88 -6.62
N MET A 130 1.07 3.91 -6.89
CA MET A 130 0.87 4.45 -8.25
C MET A 130 2.15 5.13 -8.78
N PHE A 131 2.93 5.78 -7.91
CA PHE A 131 4.16 6.47 -8.29
C PHE A 131 5.39 5.53 -8.34
N THR A 132 5.48 4.54 -7.43
CA THR A 132 6.62 3.60 -7.40
C THR A 132 6.54 2.51 -8.46
N ALA A 133 5.34 2.03 -8.81
CA ALA A 133 5.16 0.96 -9.79
C ALA A 133 5.79 1.25 -11.17
N PRO A 134 5.63 2.43 -11.81
CA PRO A 134 6.25 2.70 -13.10
C PRO A 134 7.79 2.81 -13.03
N ILE A 135 8.35 3.20 -11.88
CA ILE A 135 9.81 3.33 -11.68
C ILE A 135 10.45 1.95 -11.46
N VAL A 136 9.80 1.08 -10.68
CA VAL A 136 10.36 -0.20 -10.21
C VAL A 136 10.05 -1.37 -11.14
N LYS A 137 8.91 -1.37 -11.86
CA LYS A 137 8.54 -2.46 -12.79
C LYS A 137 9.64 -2.81 -13.80
N PRO A 138 10.25 -1.85 -14.52
CA PRO A 138 11.29 -2.16 -15.50
C PRO A 138 12.55 -2.76 -14.85
N MET A 139 12.85 -2.38 -13.61
CA MET A 139 14.02 -2.88 -12.87
C MET A 139 13.79 -4.32 -12.40
N GLY A 140 12.57 -4.66 -11.97
CA GLY A 140 12.21 -6.02 -11.57
C GLY A 140 12.20 -7.02 -12.74
N GLU A 141 11.89 -6.58 -13.95
CA GLU A 141 11.96 -7.42 -15.16
C GLU A 141 13.40 -7.74 -15.56
N ILE A 142 14.31 -6.77 -15.42
CA ILE A 142 15.75 -6.96 -15.68
C ILE A 142 16.37 -7.89 -14.62
N ALA A 143 15.96 -7.77 -13.35
CA ALA A 143 16.48 -8.59 -12.25
C ALA A 143 16.05 -10.07 -12.28
N LYS A 144 15.05 -10.41 -13.12
CA LYS A 144 14.53 -11.76 -13.32
C LYS A 144 15.24 -12.53 -14.45
N MET A 145 16.04 -11.83 -15.27
CA MET A 145 16.94 -12.42 -16.26
C MET A 145 18.32 -12.67 -15.64
#